data_AF-A0AAV6HZX2-F1
#
_entry.id   AF-A0AAV6HZX2-F1
#
_cell.length_a   1.000
_cell.length_b   1.000
_cell.length_c   1.000
_cell.angle_alpha   90.00
_cell.angle_beta   90.00
_cell.angle_gamma   90.00
#
_symmetry.space_group_name_H-M   'P 1'
#
loop_
_entity.id
_entity.type
_entity.pdbx_description
1 polymer ?
#
loop_
_entity_poly.entity_id
_entity_poly.type
_entity_poly.pdbx_seq_one_letter_code
_entity_poly.pdbx_strand_id
1 'polypeptide(L)'
;MGGTNSFFLDEAGVGCDPRVDALLSVAQAVGYPARFPLDWKGNNPCNLPWMGISCSANGNIIVVNFQKMGLLGTIFSEFALLQVPNLAGNELTGTVLNQLMTLANLTELDVLSNNLYGKIPLFRSNVLVKTDGNPDIGKDSGSPLAGTPGTSSTSGGGRNKSSSGVVVGYMIGGVCAVLAVGVGVFCVYRAKRKHSGVNGGARSESKYSHGSSGTGPGDIHVIETGSMVISIQVLKNVTNNFSAENVLGRGGFGAVYKGD
;
A
#
# COMPACT_ATOMS: atom_id res chain seq x y z
N MET A 1 13.04 20.55 -12.60
CA MET A 1 12.80 20.07 -11.23
C MET A 1 11.29 20.03 -11.03
N GLY A 2 10.65 18.91 -11.42
CA GLY A 2 9.21 18.71 -11.29
C GLY A 2 8.99 17.70 -10.18
N GLY A 3 8.61 18.19 -9.00
CA GLY A 3 8.43 17.40 -7.80
C GLY A 3 7.55 18.15 -6.81
N THR A 4 6.42 18.67 -7.29
CA THR A 4 5.41 19.32 -6.45
C THR A 4 4.41 18.26 -6.03
N ASN A 5 4.36 17.90 -4.75
CA ASN A 5 3.21 17.21 -4.18
C ASN A 5 1.97 18.06 -4.47
N SER A 6 0.99 17.51 -5.19
CA SER A 6 -0.11 18.27 -5.79
C SER A 6 -1.18 18.76 -4.79
N PHE A 7 -0.99 18.48 -3.50
CA PHE A 7 -1.97 18.70 -2.44
C PHE A 7 -1.86 20.04 -1.72
N PHE A 8 -0.83 20.84 -2.02
CA PHE A 8 -0.68 22.13 -1.34
C PHE A 8 -1.75 23.10 -1.79
N LEU A 9 -2.31 23.80 -0.81
CA LEU A 9 -3.04 25.04 -1.05
C LEU A 9 -2.03 26.15 -1.27
N ASP A 10 -2.33 27.07 -2.18
CA ASP A 10 -1.46 28.22 -2.44
C ASP A 10 -1.37 29.17 -1.22
N GLU A 11 -2.32 29.06 -0.27
CA GLU A 11 -2.36 29.85 0.96
C GLU A 11 -2.05 29.00 2.20
N ALA A 12 -1.05 29.44 2.97
CA ALA A 12 -0.66 28.81 4.23
C ALA A 12 -1.71 29.08 5.34
N GLY A 13 -2.04 28.06 6.13
CA GLY A 13 -2.95 28.16 7.27
C GLY A 13 -4.43 27.88 6.96
N VAL A 14 -4.79 27.65 5.69
CA VAL A 14 -6.12 27.18 5.30
C VAL A 14 -6.21 25.67 5.52
N GLY A 15 -7.22 25.22 6.26
CA GLY A 15 -7.47 23.78 6.47
C GLY A 15 -7.90 23.08 5.18
N CYS A 16 -7.59 21.79 5.07
CA CYS A 16 -8.12 20.96 4.01
C CYS A 16 -9.65 20.91 4.08
N ASP A 17 -10.30 20.78 2.92
CA ASP A 17 -11.71 20.44 2.88
C ASP A 17 -11.93 19.09 3.58
N PRO A 18 -12.95 18.92 4.44
CA PRO A 18 -13.19 17.65 5.14
C PRO A 18 -13.30 16.44 4.20
N ARG A 19 -13.76 16.64 2.96
CA ARG A 19 -13.82 15.59 1.93
C ARG A 19 -12.44 15.21 1.42
N VAL A 20 -11.52 16.18 1.33
CA VAL A 20 -10.13 15.92 0.96
C VAL A 20 -9.43 15.14 2.07
N ASP A 21 -9.59 15.54 3.33
CA ASP A 21 -9.04 14.79 4.46
C ASP A 21 -9.56 13.35 4.49
N ALA A 22 -10.87 13.16 4.28
CA ALA A 22 -11.48 11.84 4.14
C ALA A 22 -10.80 10.98 3.05
N LEU A 23 -10.63 11.54 1.86
CA LEU A 23 -10.01 10.85 0.73
C LEU A 23 -8.54 10.55 0.99
N LEU A 24 -7.81 11.44 1.66
CA LEU A 24 -6.41 11.22 2.04
C LEU A 24 -6.27 10.11 3.09
N SER A 25 -7.19 10.02 4.04
CA SER A 25 -7.25 8.90 4.99
C SER A 25 -7.53 7.58 4.27
N VAL A 26 -8.42 7.57 3.28
CA VAL A 26 -8.65 6.39 2.43
C VAL A 26 -7.39 6.02 1.64
N ALA A 27 -6.73 6.99 1.02
CA ALA A 27 -5.49 6.78 0.29
C ALA A 27 -4.41 6.16 1.19
N GLN A 28 -4.25 6.68 2.40
CA GLN A 28 -3.32 6.14 3.41
C GLN A 28 -3.62 4.69 3.75
N ALA A 29 -4.89 4.37 4.00
CA ALA A 29 -5.37 3.02 4.32
C ALA A 29 -4.99 1.97 3.25
N VAL A 30 -4.90 2.38 1.98
CA VAL A 30 -4.56 1.51 0.86
C VAL A 30 -3.09 1.62 0.40
N GLY A 31 -2.22 2.09 1.28
CA GLY A 31 -0.78 2.20 1.01
C GLY A 31 -0.41 3.36 0.09
N TYR A 32 -1.32 4.33 -0.06
CA TYR A 32 -1.16 5.57 -0.82
C TYR A 32 -0.56 5.35 -2.24
N PRO A 33 -1.36 4.75 -3.14
CA PRO A 33 -0.95 4.45 -4.51
C PRO A 33 -0.35 5.68 -5.20
N ALA A 34 0.78 5.51 -5.88
CA ALA A 34 1.50 6.59 -6.56
C ALA A 34 0.66 7.36 -7.61
N ARG A 35 -0.46 6.80 -8.06
CA ARG A 35 -1.38 7.46 -9.00
C ARG A 35 -2.21 8.57 -8.35
N PHE A 36 -2.57 8.45 -7.06
CA PHE A 36 -3.33 9.49 -6.36
C PHE A 36 -2.58 10.83 -6.27
N PRO A 37 -1.32 10.91 -5.79
CA PRO A 37 -0.60 12.19 -5.71
C PRO A 37 -0.34 12.86 -7.06
N LEU A 38 -0.37 12.12 -8.16
CA LEU A 38 -0.19 12.67 -9.51
C LEU A 38 -1.45 13.37 -10.04
N ASP A 39 -2.62 12.91 -9.60
CA ASP A 39 -3.92 13.31 -10.13
C ASP A 39 -4.72 14.17 -9.17
N TRP A 40 -4.76 13.82 -7.88
CA TRP A 40 -5.50 14.55 -6.87
C TRP A 40 -4.81 15.88 -6.58
N LYS A 41 -5.36 16.97 -7.11
CA LYS A 41 -4.80 18.32 -6.97
C LYS A 41 -5.77 19.31 -6.33
N GLY A 42 -5.22 20.17 -5.47
CA GLY A 42 -5.97 21.25 -4.80
C GLY A 42 -6.84 20.78 -3.63
N ASN A 43 -7.82 21.61 -3.24
CA ASN A 43 -8.70 21.36 -2.08
C ASN A 43 -10.13 20.91 -2.42
N ASN A 44 -10.44 20.67 -3.70
CA ASN A 44 -11.80 20.35 -4.10
C ASN A 44 -11.80 19.16 -5.06
N PRO A 45 -12.24 17.97 -4.60
CA PRO A 45 -12.23 16.76 -5.42
C PRO A 45 -13.27 16.78 -6.56
N CYS A 46 -14.12 17.81 -6.63
CA CYS A 46 -15.23 17.91 -7.58
C CYS A 46 -15.05 18.98 -8.68
N ASN A 47 -14.10 19.92 -8.55
CA ASN A 47 -13.89 20.98 -9.56
C ASN A 47 -13.36 20.40 -10.88
N LEU A 48 -12.35 19.55 -10.76
CA LEU A 48 -11.88 18.64 -11.80
C LEU A 48 -11.91 17.27 -11.13
N PRO A 49 -12.93 16.42 -11.42
CA PRO A 49 -13.16 15.21 -10.67
C PRO A 49 -11.88 14.41 -10.54
N TRP A 50 -11.43 14.28 -9.29
CA TRP A 50 -10.25 13.49 -8.99
C TRP A 50 -10.44 12.07 -9.53
N MET A 51 -9.35 11.41 -9.89
CA MET A 51 -9.36 10.05 -10.39
C MET A 51 -10.10 9.15 -9.40
N GLY A 52 -11.09 8.43 -9.92
CA GLY A 52 -11.94 7.55 -9.14
C GLY A 52 -13.04 8.27 -8.34
N ILE A 53 -13.14 9.60 -8.37
CA ILE A 53 -14.16 10.35 -7.65
C ILE A 53 -15.21 10.88 -8.61
N SER A 54 -16.48 10.70 -8.27
CA SER A 54 -17.58 11.35 -8.97
C SER A 54 -18.44 12.13 -7.98
N CYS A 55 -18.82 13.34 -8.38
CA CYS A 55 -19.59 14.25 -7.55
C CYS A 55 -20.96 14.55 -8.16
N SER A 56 -21.94 14.79 -7.28
CA SER A 56 -23.23 15.37 -7.63
C SER A 56 -23.08 16.84 -8.07
N ALA A 57 -24.12 17.39 -8.69
CA ALA A 57 -24.19 18.81 -9.06
C ALA A 57 -24.00 19.76 -7.86
N ASN A 58 -24.31 19.30 -6.64
CA ASN A 58 -24.15 20.07 -5.40
C ASN A 58 -22.74 19.97 -4.81
N GLY A 59 -21.81 19.26 -5.46
CA GLY A 59 -20.44 19.05 -4.98
C GLY A 59 -20.28 17.92 -3.95
N ASN A 60 -21.32 17.13 -3.65
CA ASN A 60 -21.16 15.96 -2.77
C ASN A 60 -20.57 14.78 -3.53
N ILE A 61 -19.62 14.06 -2.93
CA ILE A 61 -19.07 12.81 -3.48
C ILE A 61 -20.17 11.75 -3.44
N ILE A 62 -20.45 11.16 -4.61
CA ILE A 62 -21.49 10.13 -4.77
C ILE A 62 -20.90 8.76 -5.09
N VAL A 63 -19.76 8.71 -5.79
CA VAL A 63 -19.11 7.46 -6.18
C VAL A 63 -17.62 7.56 -5.94
N VAL A 64 -17.05 6.50 -5.36
CA VAL A 64 -15.61 6.29 -5.28
C VAL A 64 -15.28 4.97 -5.96
N ASN A 65 -14.62 5.05 -7.10
CA ASN A 65 -14.29 3.94 -7.96
C ASN A 65 -12.78 3.72 -8.00
N PHE A 66 -12.30 2.81 -7.15
CA PHE A 66 -10.91 2.37 -7.12
C PHE A 66 -10.75 0.92 -7.59
N GLN A 67 -11.62 0.46 -8.49
CA GLN A 67 -11.52 -0.88 -9.05
C GLN A 67 -10.19 -1.07 -9.81
N LYS A 68 -9.59 -2.26 -9.69
CA LYS A 68 -8.40 -2.67 -10.48
C LYS A 68 -7.24 -1.68 -10.44
N MET A 69 -7.05 -1.02 -9.30
CA MET A 69 -5.97 -0.06 -9.10
C MET A 69 -4.71 -0.69 -8.49
N GLY A 70 -4.75 -1.99 -8.16
CA GLY A 70 -3.65 -2.68 -7.48
C GLY A 70 -3.52 -2.23 -6.02
N LEU A 71 -4.65 -1.92 -5.39
CA LEU A 71 -4.68 -1.48 -3.99
C LEU A 71 -4.27 -2.64 -3.06
N LEU A 72 -3.40 -2.34 -2.12
CA LEU A 72 -2.96 -3.23 -1.04
C LEU A 72 -3.49 -2.70 0.30
N GLY A 73 -3.35 -3.50 1.37
CA GLY A 73 -3.74 -3.10 2.73
C GLY A 73 -5.06 -3.72 3.15
N THR A 74 -5.74 -3.10 4.10
CA THR A 74 -7.01 -3.59 4.67
C THR A 74 -8.13 -2.58 4.51
N ILE A 75 -9.37 -3.05 4.55
CA ILE A 75 -10.54 -2.17 4.55
C ILE A 75 -10.70 -1.60 5.95
N PHE A 76 -10.58 -0.28 6.08
CA PHE A 76 -10.70 0.41 7.37
C PHE A 76 -11.96 1.31 7.44
N SER A 77 -12.18 1.90 8.62
CA SER A 77 -13.28 2.85 8.90
C SER A 77 -13.23 4.14 8.10
N GLU A 78 -12.18 4.41 7.34
CA GLU A 78 -12.02 5.65 6.59
C GLU A 78 -12.80 5.60 5.27
N PHE A 79 -13.04 4.40 4.73
CA PHE A 79 -14.01 4.18 3.62
C PHE A 79 -15.43 4.54 4.01
N ALA A 80 -15.67 4.73 5.30
CA ALA A 80 -16.97 4.97 5.86
C ALA A 80 -17.53 6.38 5.56
N LEU A 81 -16.67 7.27 5.05
CA LEU A 81 -17.04 8.61 4.61
C LEU A 81 -17.68 8.63 3.21
N LEU A 82 -17.76 7.48 2.53
CA LEU A 82 -18.11 7.37 1.11
C LEU A 82 -19.45 6.65 0.90
N GLN A 83 -20.27 7.16 -0.04
CA GLN A 83 -21.60 6.61 -0.35
C GLN A 83 -21.55 5.26 -1.10
N VAL A 84 -20.71 5.16 -2.12
CA VAL A 84 -20.60 4.00 -3.02
C VAL A 84 -19.13 3.69 -3.32
N PRO A 85 -18.39 3.02 -2.41
CA PRO A 85 -17.06 2.52 -2.69
C PRO A 85 -17.09 1.27 -3.59
N ASN A 86 -16.47 1.36 -4.76
CA ASN A 86 -16.13 0.25 -5.62
C ASN A 86 -14.62 -0.03 -5.52
N LEU A 87 -14.28 -1.14 -4.87
CA LEU A 87 -12.93 -1.62 -4.60
C LEU A 87 -12.65 -2.96 -5.30
N ALA A 88 -13.45 -3.32 -6.31
CA ALA A 88 -13.38 -4.62 -6.97
C ALA A 88 -12.04 -4.85 -7.69
N GLY A 89 -11.55 -6.09 -7.66
CA GLY A 89 -10.36 -6.51 -8.40
C GLY A 89 -9.06 -5.89 -7.90
N ASN A 90 -8.90 -5.75 -6.58
CA ASN A 90 -7.68 -5.31 -5.93
C ASN A 90 -7.06 -6.46 -5.11
N GLU A 91 -6.00 -6.16 -4.36
CA GLU A 91 -5.29 -7.11 -3.51
C GLU A 91 -5.54 -6.81 -2.02
N LEU A 92 -6.74 -6.32 -1.69
CA LEU A 92 -7.10 -5.98 -0.32
C LEU A 92 -7.21 -7.25 0.53
N THR A 93 -6.76 -7.14 1.78
CA THR A 93 -6.74 -8.22 2.79
C THR A 93 -7.50 -7.79 4.04
N GLY A 94 -7.57 -8.66 5.04
CA GLY A 94 -8.22 -8.35 6.32
C GLY A 94 -9.70 -8.67 6.33
N THR A 95 -10.38 -8.25 7.40
CA THR A 95 -11.82 -8.47 7.63
C THR A 95 -12.63 -7.23 7.30
N VAL A 96 -13.86 -7.40 6.81
CA VAL A 96 -14.82 -6.30 6.68
C VAL A 96 -15.21 -5.81 8.07
N LEU A 97 -14.84 -4.57 8.43
CA LEU A 97 -15.01 -4.05 9.80
C LEU A 97 -16.47 -3.70 10.12
N ASN A 98 -16.86 -3.93 11.38
CA ASN A 98 -18.18 -3.59 11.91
C ASN A 98 -18.54 -2.10 11.80
N GLN A 99 -17.53 -1.22 11.77
CA GLN A 99 -17.72 0.23 11.64
C GLN A 99 -18.38 0.61 10.31
N LEU A 100 -18.32 -0.25 9.28
CA LEU A 100 -19.03 0.00 8.02
C LEU A 100 -20.56 -0.17 8.15
N MET A 101 -21.05 -0.82 9.21
CA MET A 101 -22.49 -1.00 9.46
C MET A 101 -23.17 0.29 9.97
N THR A 102 -22.42 1.20 10.60
CA THR A 102 -22.98 2.39 11.25
C THR A 102 -23.26 3.52 10.27
N LEU A 103 -22.91 3.34 9.01
CA LEU A 103 -22.93 4.40 8.01
C LEU A 103 -24.32 4.66 7.47
N ALA A 104 -24.76 5.90 7.64
CA ALA A 104 -26.07 6.34 7.19
C ALA A 104 -26.18 6.40 5.66
N ASN A 105 -25.05 6.67 4.99
CA ASN A 105 -25.03 6.99 3.56
C ASN A 105 -24.49 5.85 2.68
N LEU A 106 -24.01 4.75 3.26
CA LEU A 106 -23.53 3.62 2.47
C LEU A 106 -24.72 2.94 1.78
N THR A 107 -24.71 2.85 0.46
CA THR A 107 -25.75 2.14 -0.30
C THR A 107 -25.23 0.88 -0.97
N GLU A 108 -23.95 0.87 -1.32
CA GLU A 108 -23.31 -0.27 -1.96
C GLU A 108 -21.84 -0.36 -1.55
N LEU A 109 -21.39 -1.57 -1.23
CA LEU A 109 -20.01 -1.93 -0.98
C LEU A 109 -19.60 -3.04 -1.94
N ASP A 110 -18.82 -2.68 -2.96
CA ASP A 110 -18.30 -3.64 -3.94
C ASP A 110 -16.83 -3.95 -3.64
N VAL A 111 -16.58 -5.16 -3.14
CA VAL A 111 -15.24 -5.68 -2.79
C VAL A 111 -14.94 -6.99 -3.51
N LEU A 112 -15.56 -7.19 -4.67
CA LEU A 112 -15.38 -8.39 -5.50
C LEU A 112 -13.92 -8.67 -5.81
N SER A 113 -13.54 -9.94 -5.88
CA SER A 113 -12.20 -10.38 -6.33
C SER A 113 -11.05 -9.69 -5.57
N ASN A 114 -11.04 -9.84 -4.24
CA ASN A 114 -9.95 -9.43 -3.34
C ASN A 114 -9.47 -10.65 -2.51
N ASN A 115 -8.62 -10.43 -1.50
CA ASN A 115 -8.13 -11.44 -0.55
C ASN A 115 -8.71 -11.23 0.86
N LEU A 116 -9.97 -10.79 0.95
CA LEU A 116 -10.64 -10.58 2.24
C LEU A 116 -11.00 -11.92 2.90
N TYR A 117 -11.00 -11.93 4.23
CA TYR A 117 -11.32 -13.09 5.04
C TYR A 117 -12.20 -12.74 6.24
N GLY A 118 -12.69 -13.77 6.93
CA GLY A 118 -13.49 -13.60 8.15
C GLY A 118 -14.98 -13.35 7.90
N LYS A 119 -15.75 -13.21 8.99
CA LYS A 119 -17.21 -13.04 8.93
C LYS A 119 -17.58 -11.69 8.31
N ILE A 120 -18.64 -11.70 7.50
CA ILE A 120 -19.23 -10.48 6.98
C ILE A 120 -20.16 -9.90 8.06
N PRO A 121 -19.98 -8.64 8.48
CA PRO A 121 -20.89 -7.97 9.41
C PRO A 121 -22.31 -7.87 8.84
N LEU A 122 -23.31 -7.74 9.71
CA LEU A 122 -24.70 -7.64 9.28
C LEU A 122 -25.03 -6.20 8.89
N PHE A 123 -25.03 -5.91 7.60
CA PHE A 123 -25.39 -4.59 7.07
C PHE A 123 -26.90 -4.34 7.09
N ARG A 124 -27.30 -3.07 6.99
CA ARG A 124 -28.72 -2.68 6.84
C ARG A 124 -29.28 -3.27 5.53
N SER A 125 -30.57 -3.57 5.50
CA SER A 125 -31.22 -4.24 4.35
C SER A 125 -31.16 -3.44 3.04
N ASN A 126 -30.94 -2.13 3.12
CA ASN A 126 -30.80 -1.24 1.96
C ASN A 126 -29.35 -1.11 1.44
N VAL A 127 -28.40 -1.86 2.00
CA VAL A 127 -26.99 -1.86 1.59
C VAL A 127 -26.71 -3.10 0.75
N LEU A 128 -26.29 -2.89 -0.50
CA LEU A 128 -25.84 -3.98 -1.36
C LEU A 128 -24.37 -4.30 -1.08
N VAL A 129 -24.07 -5.51 -0.61
CA VAL A 129 -22.69 -5.94 -0.30
C VAL A 129 -22.30 -7.05 -1.27
N LYS A 130 -21.24 -6.81 -2.05
CA LYS A 130 -20.72 -7.76 -3.04
C LYS A 130 -19.34 -8.25 -2.64
N THR A 131 -19.23 -9.52 -2.26
CA THR A 131 -18.00 -10.14 -1.71
C THR A 131 -17.50 -11.36 -2.48
N ASP A 132 -18.13 -11.72 -3.61
CA ASP A 132 -17.72 -12.87 -4.41
C ASP A 132 -16.26 -12.74 -4.89
N GLY A 133 -15.61 -13.88 -5.10
CA GLY A 133 -14.20 -13.93 -5.52
C GLY A 133 -13.20 -13.65 -4.39
N ASN A 134 -13.63 -13.61 -3.13
CA ASN A 134 -12.75 -13.62 -1.95
C ASN A 134 -12.67 -15.05 -1.37
N PRO A 135 -11.53 -15.76 -1.47
CA PRO A 135 -11.46 -17.20 -1.17
C PRO A 135 -11.77 -17.59 0.28
N ASP A 136 -11.51 -16.71 1.24
CA ASP A 136 -11.59 -16.98 2.68
C ASP A 136 -12.67 -16.15 3.41
N ILE A 137 -13.53 -15.48 2.66
CA ILE A 137 -14.65 -14.71 3.21
C ILE A 137 -15.69 -15.65 3.83
N GLY A 138 -16.26 -15.26 4.96
CA GLY A 138 -17.26 -16.03 5.70
C GLY A 138 -16.70 -17.20 6.52
N LYS A 139 -15.38 -17.49 6.45
CA LYS A 139 -14.75 -18.53 7.25
C LYS A 139 -14.30 -17.97 8.60
N ASP A 140 -14.65 -18.67 9.68
CA ASP A 140 -14.12 -18.41 11.01
C ASP A 140 -12.61 -18.71 10.95
N SER A 141 -11.76 -17.72 11.22
CA SER A 141 -10.31 -17.89 11.22
C SER A 141 -9.88 -18.86 12.32
N GLY A 142 -9.93 -20.15 12.04
CA GLY A 142 -9.22 -21.18 12.74
C GLY A 142 -7.88 -21.46 12.06
N SER A 143 -6.80 -21.15 12.78
CA SER A 143 -5.44 -21.76 12.71
C SER A 143 -4.37 -21.11 11.82
N PRO A 144 -3.05 -21.35 12.09
CA PRO A 144 -2.40 -22.04 13.24
C PRO A 144 -1.18 -21.30 13.85
N LEU A 145 -0.90 -21.48 15.16
CA LEU A 145 0.49 -21.52 15.67
C LEU A 145 0.56 -22.09 17.10
N ALA A 146 1.69 -22.74 17.38
CA ALA A 146 2.15 -23.40 18.61
C ALA A 146 1.68 -24.86 18.80
N GLY A 147 2.64 -25.79 18.66
CA GLY A 147 2.45 -27.23 18.70
C GLY A 147 2.46 -27.83 20.10
N THR A 148 1.72 -28.94 20.24
CA THR A 148 1.87 -29.95 21.28
C THR A 148 1.37 -31.29 20.70
N PRO A 149 2.09 -32.41 20.83
CA PRO A 149 1.58 -33.72 20.41
C PRO A 149 0.67 -34.29 21.50
N GLY A 150 -0.56 -34.67 21.14
CA GLY A 150 -1.50 -35.25 22.10
C GLY A 150 -2.80 -35.76 21.49
N THR A 151 -2.75 -37.03 21.09
CA THR A 151 -3.78 -38.06 21.28
C THR A 151 -5.12 -38.00 20.53
N SER A 152 -5.34 -39.09 19.82
CA SER A 152 -6.52 -39.59 19.10
C SER A 152 -7.91 -39.38 19.74
N SER A 153 -8.91 -39.08 18.91
CA SER A 153 -10.17 -39.83 18.88
C SER A 153 -10.93 -39.61 17.56
N THR A 154 -11.77 -40.60 17.26
CA THR A 154 -12.26 -41.03 15.95
C THR A 154 -13.64 -40.45 15.60
N SER A 155 -14.04 -40.61 14.33
CA SER A 155 -15.39 -40.49 13.72
C SER A 155 -15.79 -39.07 13.25
N GLY A 156 -16.36 -38.83 12.06
CA GLY A 156 -16.75 -39.67 10.94
C GLY A 156 -17.58 -38.82 9.96
N GLY A 157 -17.45 -39.09 8.65
CA GLY A 157 -18.47 -38.72 7.64
C GLY A 157 -18.12 -37.57 6.68
N GLY A 158 -18.17 -37.86 5.37
CA GLY A 158 -18.32 -36.84 4.32
C GLY A 158 -17.26 -36.85 3.21
N ARG A 159 -17.19 -37.93 2.41
CA ARG A 159 -16.44 -37.94 1.14
C ARG A 159 -17.19 -37.12 0.09
N ASN A 160 -16.69 -35.94 -0.25
CA ASN A 160 -16.97 -35.29 -1.54
C ASN A 160 -15.68 -35.28 -2.35
N LYS A 161 -15.58 -36.24 -3.27
CA LYS A 161 -14.45 -36.41 -4.19
C LYS A 161 -14.67 -35.49 -5.39
N SER A 162 -13.93 -34.39 -5.48
CA SER A 162 -13.73 -33.66 -6.72
C SER A 162 -12.38 -34.10 -7.31
N SER A 163 -12.43 -34.73 -8.48
CA SER A 163 -11.25 -35.13 -9.23
C SER A 163 -10.71 -33.95 -10.03
N SER A 164 -9.53 -33.46 -9.67
CA SER A 164 -8.66 -32.74 -10.60
C SER A 164 -7.25 -33.28 -10.40
N GLY A 165 -6.77 -33.92 -11.47
CA GLY A 165 -5.61 -34.79 -11.49
C GLY A 165 -4.29 -34.05 -11.29
N VAL A 166 -3.33 -34.85 -10.85
CA VAL A 166 -1.92 -34.55 -10.70
C VAL A 166 -1.33 -33.95 -11.98
N VAL A 167 -0.88 -32.70 -11.91
CA VAL A 167 0.25 -32.19 -12.72
C VAL A 167 1.18 -31.39 -11.79
N VAL A 168 1.62 -32.03 -10.71
CA VAL A 168 2.75 -31.54 -9.89
C VAL A 168 3.97 -32.30 -10.39
N GLY A 169 4.80 -31.65 -11.22
CA GLY A 169 6.03 -32.30 -11.69
C GLY A 169 6.77 -31.69 -12.89
N TYR A 170 6.27 -30.63 -13.56
CA TYR A 170 7.01 -30.05 -14.71
C TYR A 170 7.13 -28.52 -14.74
N MET A 171 6.39 -27.76 -13.93
CA MET A 171 6.47 -26.28 -13.99
C MET A 171 7.70 -25.72 -13.27
N ILE A 172 8.27 -26.42 -12.29
CA ILE A 172 9.48 -25.97 -11.59
C ILE A 172 10.74 -26.28 -12.40
N GLY A 173 10.79 -27.43 -13.08
CA GLY A 173 11.91 -27.80 -13.95
C GLY A 173 11.97 -26.96 -15.24
N GLY A 174 10.81 -26.69 -15.86
CA GLY A 174 10.74 -25.88 -17.07
C GLY A 174 11.15 -24.42 -16.85
N VAL A 175 10.70 -23.80 -15.76
CA VAL A 175 11.05 -22.41 -15.43
C VAL A 175 12.54 -22.29 -15.09
N CYS A 176 13.11 -23.23 -14.32
CA CYS A 176 14.54 -23.24 -14.03
C CYS A 176 15.40 -23.44 -15.29
N ALA A 177 14.98 -24.29 -16.23
CA ALA A 177 15.69 -24.51 -17.48
C ALA A 177 15.65 -23.26 -18.38
N VAL A 178 14.50 -22.59 -18.49
CA VAL A 178 14.35 -21.36 -19.28
C VAL A 178 15.18 -20.22 -18.68
N LEU A 179 15.19 -20.08 -17.35
CA LEU A 179 16.02 -19.09 -16.66
C LEU A 179 17.51 -19.36 -16.86
N ALA A 180 17.96 -20.61 -16.78
CA ALA A 180 19.36 -20.98 -16.99
C ALA A 180 19.82 -20.67 -18.43
N VAL A 181 18.98 -20.97 -19.43
CA VAL A 181 19.25 -20.64 -20.84
C VAL A 181 19.28 -19.12 -21.05
N GLY A 182 18.33 -18.38 -20.46
CA GLY A 182 18.29 -16.91 -20.54
C GLY A 182 19.54 -16.25 -19.95
N VAL A 183 20.00 -16.71 -18.78
CA VAL A 183 21.23 -16.23 -18.14
C VAL A 183 22.47 -16.57 -18.99
N GLY A 184 22.54 -17.77 -19.55
CA GLY A 184 23.62 -18.16 -20.47
C GLY A 184 23.71 -17.25 -21.70
N VAL A 185 22.57 -16.99 -22.36
CA VAL A 185 22.49 -16.08 -23.51
C VAL A 185 22.85 -14.64 -23.11
N PHE A 186 22.38 -14.17 -21.96
CA PHE A 186 22.71 -12.82 -21.46
C PHE A 186 24.20 -12.65 -21.14
N CYS A 187 24.83 -13.66 -20.52
CA CYS A 187 26.26 -13.68 -20.24
C CYS A 187 27.09 -13.68 -21.53
N VAL A 188 26.71 -14.49 -22.53
CA VAL A 188 27.39 -14.51 -23.84
C VAL A 188 27.19 -13.18 -24.59
N TYR A 189 25.99 -12.60 -24.54
CA TYR A 189 25.72 -11.30 -25.13
C TYR A 189 26.55 -10.18 -24.49
N ARG A 190 26.69 -10.20 -23.15
CA ARG A 190 27.58 -9.26 -22.43
C ARG A 190 29.05 -9.51 -22.70
N ALA A 191 29.49 -10.77 -22.79
CA ALA A 191 30.85 -11.11 -23.16
C ALA A 191 31.19 -10.64 -24.58
N LYS A 192 30.24 -10.78 -25.53
CA LYS A 192 30.38 -10.26 -26.89
C LYS A 192 30.35 -8.73 -26.94
N ARG A 193 29.52 -8.06 -26.13
CA ARG A 193 29.56 -6.58 -25.98
C ARG A 193 30.88 -6.10 -25.38
N LYS A 194 31.54 -6.89 -24.53
CA LYS A 194 32.83 -6.55 -23.92
C LYS A 194 34.03 -6.76 -24.87
N HIS A 195 33.83 -7.40 -26.02
CA HIS A 195 34.86 -7.57 -27.06
C HIS A 195 34.93 -6.45 -28.11
N SER A 196 34.15 -5.36 -27.97
CA SER A 196 34.26 -4.16 -28.83
C SER A 196 34.61 -2.88 -28.06
N GLY A 197 35.32 -2.98 -26.94
CA GLY A 197 35.74 -1.80 -26.16
C GLY A 197 37.04 -2.02 -25.40
N VAL A 198 38.16 -2.16 -26.13
CA VAL A 198 39.49 -1.94 -25.56
C VAL A 198 39.84 -0.47 -25.74
N ASN A 199 39.72 0.31 -24.66
CA ASN A 199 40.78 1.17 -24.11
C ASN A 199 40.21 2.21 -23.15
N GLY A 200 40.82 2.31 -21.97
CA GLY A 200 40.79 3.55 -21.20
C GLY A 200 40.65 3.39 -19.70
N GLY A 201 41.79 3.33 -19.01
CA GLY A 201 42.00 4.10 -17.78
C GLY A 201 41.51 3.46 -16.49
N ALA A 202 42.45 2.82 -15.79
CA ALA A 202 42.38 2.65 -14.35
C ALA A 202 42.15 4.00 -13.66
N ARG A 203 41.17 4.08 -12.76
CA ARG A 203 41.13 5.11 -11.73
C ARG A 203 40.87 4.45 -10.38
N SER A 204 41.85 4.67 -9.51
CA SER A 204 42.00 4.22 -8.14
C SER A 204 40.71 4.31 -7.33
N GLU A 205 40.25 3.19 -6.78
CA GLU A 205 39.27 3.16 -5.70
C GLU A 205 40.05 3.00 -4.40
N SER A 206 40.11 4.08 -3.63
CA SER A 206 40.74 4.14 -2.31
C SER A 206 40.01 3.21 -1.35
N LYS A 207 40.64 2.08 -1.07
CA LYS A 207 40.33 1.19 0.05
C LYS A 207 40.69 1.90 1.36
N TYR A 208 39.68 2.33 2.12
CA TYR A 208 39.85 2.58 3.56
C TYR A 208 38.99 1.58 4.33
N SER A 209 39.69 0.57 4.84
CA SER A 209 39.22 -0.32 5.90
C SER A 209 39.77 0.19 7.23
N HIS A 210 38.89 0.41 8.21
CA HIS A 210 39.07 0.28 9.66
C HIS A 210 37.75 0.79 10.28
N GLY A 211 37.15 0.20 11.29
CA GLY A 211 37.62 -0.69 12.34
C GLY A 211 36.68 -0.42 13.52
N SER A 212 36.19 -1.49 14.15
CA SER A 212 35.14 -1.46 15.16
C SER A 212 35.53 -0.71 16.45
N SER A 213 34.50 -0.42 17.26
CA SER A 213 34.49 -0.20 18.72
C SER A 213 34.88 1.18 19.30
N GLY A 214 33.89 1.81 19.97
CA GLY A 214 34.06 2.97 20.84
C GLY A 214 32.73 3.41 21.47
N THR A 215 32.58 3.15 22.77
CA THR A 215 31.48 3.44 23.70
C THR A 215 31.14 4.92 23.93
N GLY A 216 29.85 5.31 24.03
CA GLY A 216 29.37 6.58 24.63
C GLY A 216 28.19 7.25 23.91
N PRO A 217 27.28 7.99 24.61
CA PRO A 217 25.86 8.07 24.26
C PRO A 217 25.53 9.19 23.27
N GLY A 218 24.86 8.84 22.18
CA GLY A 218 24.35 9.80 21.21
C GLY A 218 24.08 9.11 19.88
N ASP A 219 23.00 8.32 19.81
CA ASP A 219 22.57 7.62 18.60
C ASP A 219 22.28 8.65 17.49
N ILE A 220 23.26 8.87 16.62
CA ILE A 220 23.05 9.57 15.35
C ILE A 220 22.29 8.59 14.45
N HIS A 221 20.97 8.61 14.55
CA HIS A 221 20.11 7.95 13.59
C HIS A 221 20.19 8.71 12.26
N VAL A 222 20.90 8.11 11.31
CA VAL A 222 20.97 8.55 9.92
C VAL A 222 19.73 8.06 9.19
N ILE A 223 18.98 8.97 8.55
CA ILE A 223 17.86 8.63 7.68
C ILE A 223 18.35 8.75 6.23
N GLU A 224 18.29 7.66 5.48
CA GLU A 224 18.66 7.62 4.07
C GLU A 224 17.44 7.97 3.20
N THR A 225 17.52 9.05 2.42
CA THR A 225 16.48 9.43 1.45
C THR A 225 17.17 9.89 0.17
N GLY A 226 17.51 8.92 -0.69
CA GLY A 226 18.38 9.17 -1.85
C GLY A 226 19.85 9.39 -1.47
N SER A 227 20.62 10.08 -2.32
CA SER A 227 22.06 10.34 -2.13
C SER A 227 22.39 11.46 -1.10
N MET A 228 21.44 11.84 -0.23
CA MET A 228 21.65 12.83 0.83
C MET A 228 21.39 12.20 2.19
N VAL A 229 22.38 12.34 3.07
CA VAL A 229 22.33 11.96 4.49
C VAL A 229 22.18 13.23 5.31
N ILE A 230 21.07 13.37 6.04
CA ILE A 230 20.83 14.49 6.97
C ILE A 230 20.70 13.91 8.38
N SER A 231 21.41 14.48 9.35
CA SER A 231 21.33 14.07 10.76
C SER A 231 20.03 14.55 11.40
N ILE A 232 19.39 13.70 12.21
CA ILE A 232 18.20 14.06 12.98
C ILE A 232 18.42 15.28 13.89
N GLN A 233 19.65 15.53 14.33
CA GLN A 233 19.98 16.72 15.13
C GLN A 233 19.86 18.00 14.32
N VAL A 234 20.23 17.97 13.04
CA VAL A 234 20.06 19.10 12.11
C VAL A 234 18.56 19.34 11.90
N LEU A 235 17.79 18.28 11.69
CA LEU A 235 16.34 18.37 11.56
C LEU A 235 15.68 18.96 12.81
N LYS A 236 16.09 18.53 14.01
CA LYS A 236 15.62 19.13 15.27
C LYS A 236 15.99 20.60 15.36
N ASN A 237 17.20 21.00 14.96
CA ASN A 237 17.61 22.39 15.03
C ASN A 237 16.76 23.28 14.11
N VAL A 238 16.59 22.91 12.84
CA VAL A 238 15.85 23.73 11.85
C VAL A 238 14.34 23.73 12.08
N THR A 239 13.79 22.73 12.77
CA THR A 239 12.35 22.62 13.06
C THR A 239 11.97 23.10 14.47
N ASN A 240 12.90 23.71 15.21
CA ASN A 240 12.73 24.03 16.64
C ASN A 240 12.25 22.82 17.45
N ASN A 241 13.01 21.73 17.36
CA ASN A 241 12.74 20.43 17.97
C ASN A 241 11.36 19.85 17.61
N PHE A 242 10.99 19.93 16.32
CA PHE A 242 9.68 19.52 15.81
C PHE A 242 8.52 20.22 16.53
N SER A 243 8.66 21.54 16.75
CA SER A 243 7.63 22.35 17.40
C SER A 243 6.32 22.32 16.61
N ALA A 244 5.20 22.26 17.33
CA ALA A 244 3.87 22.28 16.72
C ALA A 244 3.60 23.57 15.92
N GLU A 245 4.27 24.67 16.27
CA GLU A 245 4.17 25.96 15.57
C GLU A 245 4.81 25.93 14.17
N ASN A 246 5.73 24.99 13.92
CA ASN A 246 6.38 24.81 12.64
C ASN A 246 5.66 23.77 11.78
N VAL A 247 4.53 23.22 12.20
CA VAL A 247 3.77 22.27 11.38
C VAL A 247 3.09 23.01 10.22
N LEU A 248 3.52 22.72 9.00
CA LEU A 248 2.91 23.21 7.76
C LEU A 248 1.67 22.40 7.37
N GLY A 249 1.62 21.13 7.76
CA GLY A 249 0.49 20.25 7.47
C GLY A 249 0.65 18.87 8.10
N ARG A 250 -0.45 18.12 8.16
CA ARG A 250 -0.46 16.72 8.60
C ARG A 250 -1.18 15.89 7.55
N GLY A 251 -0.64 14.72 7.25
CA GLY A 251 -1.25 13.77 6.34
C GLY A 251 -0.94 12.33 6.74
N GLY A 252 -1.30 11.39 5.88
CA GLY A 252 -1.16 9.96 6.18
C GLY A 252 0.27 9.44 6.34
N PHE A 253 1.27 10.26 6.03
CA PHE A 253 2.69 9.91 6.19
C PHE A 253 3.36 10.69 7.33
N GLY A 254 2.59 11.43 8.12
CA GLY A 254 3.10 12.22 9.25
C GLY A 254 2.89 13.73 9.06
N ALA A 255 3.59 14.50 9.90
CA ALA A 255 3.56 15.96 9.87
C ALA A 255 4.70 16.50 9.01
N VAL A 256 4.39 17.52 8.21
CA VAL A 256 5.37 18.30 7.45
C VAL A 256 5.71 19.52 8.27
N TYR A 257 7.00 19.73 8.54
CA TYR A 257 7.49 20.87 9.32
C TYR A 257 8.17 21.89 8.42
N LYS A 258 8.00 23.17 8.74
CA LYS A 258 8.79 24.28 8.23
C LYS A 258 10.18 24.20 8.85
N GLY A 259 11.20 24.25 8.01
CA GLY A 259 12.57 24.51 8.45
C GLY A 259 12.89 26.00 8.27
N ASP A 260 13.62 26.57 9.22
CA ASP A 260 14.27 27.88 9.05
C ASP A 260 15.57 27.81 8.22
#